data_AF-A0A2X3H8A2-F1
#
_entry.id   AF-A0A2X3H8A2-F1
#
_cell.length_a   1.000
_cell.length_b   1.000
_cell.length_c   1.000
_cell.angle_alpha   90.00
_cell.angle_beta   90.00
_cell.angle_gamma   90.00
#
_symmetry.space_group_name_H-M   'P 1'
#
loop_
_entity.id
_entity.type
_entity.pdbx_description
1 polymer ?
#
loop_
_entity_poly.entity_id
_entity_poly.type
_entity_poly.pdbx_seq_one_letter_code
_entity_poly.pdbx_strand_id
1 'polypeptide(L)'
;MHDVVTIDYVHDKKAETAQIELTTIDKKGTVGIGITLVDDEKVTTDPKIKIDSEQIGGPSAGLMFSLEIYSRFQKDDLTKGYPIAGTGTIDPKGNVGRIGGINQKVVAADKSGAKFFFAPDDKVTDEMKKADPTIKSNYKEAVETAKDIDTDMKIIPVKTFQDAVSYLEKLQPKK
;
A
#
# COMPACT_ATOMS: atom_id res chain seq x y z
N MET A 1 -20.17 14.10 -3.48
CA MET A 1 -21.49 13.69 -2.98
C MET A 1 -21.22 12.38 -2.23
N HIS A 2 -21.26 12.41 -0.90
CA HIS A 2 -20.95 11.25 -0.05
C HIS A 2 -22.27 10.56 0.27
N ASP A 3 -22.81 9.84 -0.71
CA ASP A 3 -24.05 9.09 -0.50
C ASP A 3 -23.71 7.84 0.33
N VAL A 4 -24.42 7.67 1.44
CA VAL A 4 -24.26 6.56 2.38
C VAL A 4 -25.39 5.57 2.15
N VAL A 5 -25.04 4.29 2.05
CA VAL A 5 -26.01 3.19 1.98
C VAL A 5 -25.95 2.36 3.25
N THR A 6 -27.11 1.86 3.67
CA THR A 6 -27.24 0.95 4.80
C THR A 6 -27.30 -0.48 4.26
N ILE A 7 -26.43 -1.35 4.78
CA ILE A 7 -26.35 -2.77 4.39
C ILE A 7 -26.63 -3.62 5.62
N ASP A 8 -27.63 -4.49 5.50
CA ASP A 8 -27.86 -5.56 6.48
C ASP A 8 -27.06 -6.80 6.07
N TYR A 9 -26.30 -7.35 7.02
CA TYR A 9 -25.49 -8.55 6.82
C TYR A 9 -25.58 -9.48 8.02
N VAL A 10 -25.17 -10.73 7.83
CA VAL A 10 -25.09 -11.72 8.91
C VAL A 10 -23.64 -12.07 9.14
N HIS A 11 -23.14 -11.81 10.36
CA HIS A 11 -21.81 -12.19 10.80
C HIS A 11 -21.93 -13.02 12.08
N ASP A 12 -21.24 -14.17 12.14
CA ASP A 12 -21.34 -15.10 13.27
C ASP A 12 -22.77 -15.45 13.71
N LYS A 13 -23.68 -15.61 12.72
CA LYS A 13 -25.12 -15.88 12.91
C LYS A 13 -25.90 -14.76 13.61
N LYS A 14 -25.32 -13.57 13.74
CA LYS A 14 -26.00 -12.36 14.22
C LYS A 14 -26.31 -11.45 13.03
N ALA A 15 -27.53 -10.91 13.00
CA ALA A 15 -27.89 -9.88 12.05
C ALA A 15 -27.28 -8.55 12.51
N GLU A 16 -26.54 -7.90 11.62
CA GLU A 16 -25.84 -6.65 11.85
C GLU A 16 -26.13 -5.69 10.68
N THR A 17 -25.93 -4.39 10.94
CA THR A 17 -26.18 -3.32 9.97
C THR A 17 -24.95 -2.43 9.89
N ALA A 18 -24.44 -2.20 8.68
CA ALA A 18 -23.32 -1.29 8.43
C ALA A 18 -23.75 -0.12 7.54
N GLN A 19 -23.20 1.06 7.80
CA GLN A 19 -23.29 2.22 6.93
C GLN A 19 -22.01 2.34 6.13
N ILE A 20 -22.12 2.33 4.80
CA ILE A 20 -20.96 2.38 3.90
C ILE A 20 -21.11 3.59 2.98
N GLU A 21 -20.04 4.38 2.86
CA GLU A 21 -19.95 5.43 1.85
C GLU A 21 -19.77 4.80 0.47
N LEU A 22 -20.60 5.22 -0.48
CA LEU A 22 -20.47 4.79 -1.86
C LEU A 22 -19.19 5.35 -2.49
N THR A 23 -18.49 4.51 -3.24
CA THR A 23 -17.30 4.89 -4.00
C THR A 23 -17.47 4.57 -5.48
N THR A 24 -16.64 5.19 -6.32
CA THR A 24 -16.53 4.83 -7.73
C THR A 24 -15.80 3.48 -7.84
N ILE A 25 -16.45 2.47 -8.40
CA ILE A 25 -15.92 1.10 -8.49
C ILE A 25 -15.27 0.78 -9.84
N ASP A 26 -15.38 1.67 -10.83
CA ASP A 26 -14.75 1.48 -12.14
C ASP A 26 -14.26 2.79 -12.77
N LYS A 27 -13.51 2.68 -13.86
CA LYS A 27 -13.01 3.83 -14.63
C LYS A 27 -14.11 4.60 -15.36
N LYS A 28 -15.34 4.09 -15.40
CA LYS A 28 -16.50 4.72 -16.08
C LYS A 28 -17.28 5.65 -15.14
N GLY A 29 -16.94 5.69 -13.86
CA GLY A 29 -17.65 6.52 -12.89
C GLY A 29 -18.83 5.80 -12.23
N THR A 30 -18.92 4.48 -12.33
CA THR A 30 -20.00 3.72 -11.70
C THR A 30 -19.86 3.81 -10.18
N VAL A 31 -20.87 4.39 -9.52
CA VAL A 31 -20.97 4.46 -8.06
C VAL A 31 -21.50 3.11 -7.56
N GLY A 32 -20.84 2.49 -6.59
CA GLY A 32 -21.25 1.19 -6.09
C GLY A 32 -20.51 0.72 -4.84
N ILE A 33 -20.78 -0.54 -4.47
CA ILE A 33 -20.22 -1.23 -3.31
C ILE A 33 -19.49 -2.47 -3.82
N GLY A 34 -18.27 -2.69 -3.36
CA GLY A 34 -17.48 -3.88 -3.66
C GLY A 34 -17.34 -4.78 -2.45
N ILE A 35 -17.42 -6.10 -2.65
CA ILE A 35 -17.15 -7.11 -1.61
C ILE A 35 -15.90 -7.88 -2.04
N THR A 36 -14.93 -7.99 -1.14
CA THR A 36 -13.73 -8.80 -1.35
C THR A 36 -13.57 -9.77 -0.19
N LEU A 37 -13.18 -11.00 -0.49
CA LEU A 37 -12.81 -11.96 0.55
C LEU A 37 -11.47 -11.54 1.17
N VAL A 38 -11.40 -11.58 2.49
CA VAL A 38 -10.17 -11.41 3.26
C VAL A 38 -10.08 -12.56 4.25
N ASP A 39 -8.87 -13.04 4.49
CA ASP A 39 -8.61 -14.08 5.48
C ASP A 39 -8.60 -13.45 6.88
N ASP A 40 -9.32 -14.07 7.83
CA ASP A 40 -9.24 -13.73 9.26
C ASP A 40 -8.16 -14.58 9.91
N GLU A 41 -6.94 -14.05 9.96
CA GLU A 41 -5.79 -14.72 10.56
C GLU A 41 -5.48 -14.19 11.97
N LYS A 42 -5.45 -15.11 12.94
CA LYS A 42 -4.95 -14.82 14.29
C LYS A 42 -3.48 -15.20 14.40
N VAL A 43 -2.61 -14.20 14.47
CA VAL A 43 -1.17 -14.39 14.66
C VAL A 43 -0.83 -14.27 16.15
N THR A 44 -0.13 -15.27 16.69
CA THR A 44 0.45 -15.21 18.05
C THR A 44 1.94 -14.95 17.91
N THR A 45 2.43 -13.88 18.56
CA THR A 45 3.83 -13.44 18.50
C THR A 45 4.49 -13.50 19.89
N ASP A 46 5.78 -13.82 19.91
CA ASP A 46 6.66 -13.67 21.06
C ASP A 46 7.91 -12.89 20.63
N PRO A 47 8.13 -11.66 21.12
CA PRO A 47 7.32 -10.92 22.09
C PRO A 47 5.95 -10.51 21.54
N LYS A 48 4.98 -10.24 22.44
CA LYS A 48 3.65 -9.77 22.04
C LYS A 48 3.73 -8.43 21.31
N ILE A 49 3.26 -8.41 20.07
CA ILE A 49 3.13 -7.19 19.25
C ILE A 49 1.67 -6.75 19.26
N LYS A 50 1.41 -5.47 19.59
CA LYS A 50 0.11 -4.83 19.42
C LYS A 50 0.22 -3.83 18.26
N ILE A 51 -0.60 -4.03 17.23
CA ILE A 51 -0.71 -3.12 16.09
C ILE A 51 -2.05 -2.41 16.22
N ASP A 52 -2.04 -1.08 16.24
CA ASP A 52 -3.25 -0.28 16.13
C ASP A 52 -3.48 0.01 14.64
N SER A 53 -4.37 -0.75 14.03
CA SER A 53 -4.70 -0.65 12.60
C SER A 53 -6.10 -0.12 12.35
N GLU A 54 -6.81 0.39 13.38
CA GLU A 54 -8.24 0.73 13.31
C GLU A 54 -8.58 1.74 12.21
N GLN A 55 -7.60 2.54 11.75
CA GLN A 55 -7.77 3.53 10.70
C GLN A 55 -7.07 3.19 9.37
N ILE A 56 -6.38 2.04 9.26
CA ILE A 56 -5.63 1.68 8.04
C ILE A 56 -6.31 0.50 7.35
N GLY A 57 -7.07 0.82 6.30
CA GLY A 57 -7.79 -0.15 5.49
C GLY A 57 -6.96 -0.78 4.36
N GLY A 58 -7.04 -2.10 4.24
CA GLY A 58 -6.58 -2.86 3.08
C GLY A 58 -5.10 -3.26 3.09
N PRO A 59 -4.72 -4.30 2.33
CA PRO A 59 -3.39 -4.94 2.41
C PRO A 59 -2.25 -4.04 1.88
N SER A 60 -2.57 -2.92 1.23
CA SER A 60 -1.64 -2.08 0.49
C SER A 60 -0.59 -1.34 1.33
N ALA A 61 -0.75 -1.32 2.65
CA ALA A 61 0.19 -0.76 3.62
C ALA A 61 1.19 -1.79 4.17
N GLY A 62 1.04 -3.07 3.81
CA GLY A 62 1.79 -4.19 4.39
C GLY A 62 3.30 -3.99 4.39
N LEU A 63 3.88 -3.54 3.26
CA LEU A 63 5.33 -3.26 3.20
C LEU A 63 5.78 -2.22 4.24
N MET A 64 5.07 -1.11 4.36
CA MET A 64 5.46 -0.02 5.26
C MET A 64 5.29 -0.41 6.73
N PHE A 65 4.25 -1.17 7.06
CA PHE A 65 4.09 -1.74 8.40
C PHE A 65 5.22 -2.70 8.76
N SER A 66 5.58 -3.60 7.85
CA SER A 66 6.68 -4.53 8.08
C SER A 66 8.01 -3.80 8.27
N LEU A 67 8.27 -2.74 7.50
CA LEU A 67 9.47 -1.91 7.65
C LEU A 67 9.49 -1.20 9.00
N GLU A 68 8.36 -0.68 9.45
CA GLU A 68 8.24 -0.03 10.76
C GLU A 68 8.46 -1.03 11.90
N ILE A 69 7.84 -2.21 11.85
CA ILE A 69 8.07 -3.25 12.86
C ILE A 69 9.55 -3.64 12.88
N TYR A 70 10.16 -3.83 11.71
CA TYR A 70 11.56 -4.16 11.58
C TYR A 70 12.47 -3.05 12.14
N SER A 71 12.15 -1.78 11.89
CA SER A 71 12.91 -0.63 12.39
C SER A 71 12.98 -0.61 13.91
N ARG A 72 11.92 -1.06 14.61
CA ARG A 72 11.88 -1.14 16.09
C ARG A 72 12.87 -2.12 16.69
N PHE A 73 13.29 -3.13 15.93
CA PHE A 73 14.31 -4.09 16.35
C PHE A 73 15.73 -3.66 15.98
N GLN A 74 15.86 -2.60 15.17
CA GLN A 74 17.16 -2.05 14.82
C GLN A 74 17.62 -1.02 15.85
N LYS A 75 18.93 -0.95 16.06
CA LYS A 75 19.54 0.06 16.94
C LYS A 75 19.62 1.43 16.29
N ASP A 76 19.82 1.45 14.98
CA ASP A 76 20.02 2.67 14.21
C ASP A 76 18.72 3.08 13.50
N ASP A 77 18.55 4.38 13.29
CA ASP A 77 17.49 4.90 12.44
C ASP A 77 17.66 4.38 11.00
N LEU A 78 16.74 3.52 10.59
CA LEU A 78 16.71 2.93 9.25
C LEU A 78 16.38 3.97 8.17
N THR A 79 15.65 5.04 8.52
CA THR A 79 15.28 6.10 7.58
C THR A 79 16.42 7.08 7.30
N LYS A 80 17.47 7.04 8.13
CA LYS A 80 18.62 7.94 8.04
C LYS A 80 18.22 9.43 8.11
N GLY A 81 17.13 9.75 8.80
CA GLY A 81 16.56 11.09 8.92
C GLY A 81 15.77 11.59 7.70
N TYR A 82 15.49 10.73 6.72
CA TYR A 82 14.70 11.09 5.55
C TYR A 82 13.20 10.80 5.75
N PRO A 83 12.31 11.67 5.23
CA PRO A 83 10.90 11.32 5.06
C PRO A 83 10.75 10.22 4.00
N ILE A 84 10.39 9.01 4.41
CA ILE A 84 10.20 7.84 3.54
C ILE A 84 8.70 7.55 3.43
N ALA A 85 8.23 7.36 2.20
CA ALA A 85 6.90 6.86 1.90
C ALA A 85 6.99 5.57 1.07
N GLY A 86 5.87 4.85 0.94
CA GLY A 86 5.81 3.68 0.08
C GLY A 86 4.48 2.96 0.19
N THR A 87 4.32 1.95 -0.66
CA THR A 87 3.14 1.09 -0.68
C THR A 87 3.50 -0.29 -1.20
N GLY A 88 2.66 -1.27 -0.90
CA GLY A 88 2.78 -2.62 -1.40
C GLY A 88 2.10 -3.57 -0.43
N THR A 89 1.42 -4.57 -0.97
CA THR A 89 1.09 -5.74 -0.13
C THR A 89 2.39 -6.48 0.20
N ILE A 90 2.38 -7.28 1.25
CA ILE A 90 3.50 -8.15 1.58
C ILE A 90 2.98 -9.53 1.94
N ASP A 91 3.58 -10.58 1.37
CA ASP A 91 3.28 -11.96 1.74
C ASP A 91 4.23 -12.49 2.83
N PRO A 92 3.94 -13.65 3.46
CA PRO A 92 4.82 -14.24 4.48
C PRO A 92 6.22 -14.64 3.98
N LYS A 93 6.43 -14.73 2.65
CA LYS A 93 7.74 -14.98 2.04
C LYS A 93 8.51 -13.67 1.79
N GLY A 94 7.92 -12.52 2.14
CA GLY A 94 8.49 -11.20 1.96
C GLY A 94 8.36 -10.66 0.53
N ASN A 95 7.53 -11.24 -0.34
CA ASN A 95 7.29 -10.69 -1.67
C ASN A 95 6.35 -9.48 -1.57
N VAL A 96 6.70 -8.43 -2.31
CA VAL A 96 5.91 -7.19 -2.39
C VAL A 96 4.97 -7.27 -3.59
N GLY A 97 3.68 -7.12 -3.32
CA GLY A 97 2.64 -7.24 -4.33
C GLY A 97 2.01 -5.91 -4.74
N ARG A 98 1.29 -5.96 -5.87
CA ARG A 98 0.61 -4.82 -6.48
C ARG A 98 -0.54 -4.31 -5.62
N ILE A 99 -0.82 -3.02 -5.79
CA ILE A 99 -1.89 -2.29 -5.11
C ILE A 99 -2.69 -1.46 -6.12
N GLY A 100 -3.89 -1.06 -5.73
CA GLY A 100 -4.70 -0.09 -6.47
C GLY A 100 -4.34 1.35 -6.11
N GLY A 101 -4.46 2.26 -7.09
CA GLY A 101 -4.37 3.70 -6.88
C GLY A 101 -2.97 4.21 -6.53
N ILE A 102 -1.93 3.68 -7.17
CA ILE A 102 -0.55 4.10 -6.86
C ILE A 102 -0.28 5.56 -7.23
N ASN A 103 -0.90 6.05 -8.31
CA ASN A 103 -0.80 7.44 -8.72
C ASN A 103 -1.28 8.41 -7.63
N GLN A 104 -2.45 8.17 -7.01
CA GLN A 104 -2.91 9.05 -5.92
C GLN A 104 -1.97 8.99 -4.71
N LYS A 105 -1.39 7.83 -4.42
CA LYS A 105 -0.44 7.65 -3.31
C LYS A 105 0.88 8.38 -3.55
N VAL A 106 1.39 8.39 -4.78
CA VAL A 106 2.59 9.17 -5.16
C VAL A 106 2.33 10.65 -4.96
N VAL A 107 1.19 11.17 -5.42
CA VAL A 107 0.82 12.58 -5.21
C VAL A 107 0.68 12.91 -3.72
N ALA A 108 0.08 12.04 -2.92
CA ALA A 108 -0.07 12.25 -1.48
C ALA A 108 1.30 12.24 -0.76
N ALA A 109 2.20 11.33 -1.15
CA ALA A 109 3.54 11.24 -0.59
C ALA A 109 4.38 12.48 -0.90
N ASP A 110 4.34 12.98 -2.14
CA ASP A 110 4.99 14.21 -2.55
C ASP A 110 4.49 15.41 -1.72
N LYS A 111 3.16 15.58 -1.62
CA LYS A 111 2.54 16.62 -0.78
C LYS A 111 2.93 16.53 0.70
N SER A 112 3.26 15.33 1.17
CA SER A 112 3.74 15.09 2.54
C SER A 112 5.24 15.30 2.71
N GLY A 113 5.95 15.69 1.64
CA GLY A 113 7.38 15.99 1.66
C GLY A 113 8.29 14.75 1.63
N ALA A 114 7.78 13.59 1.19
CA ALA A 114 8.56 12.38 1.05
C ALA A 114 9.74 12.57 0.08
N LYS A 115 10.92 12.05 0.43
CA LYS A 115 12.11 12.07 -0.44
C LYS A 115 12.30 10.79 -1.21
N PHE A 116 11.74 9.70 -0.70
CA PHE A 116 11.77 8.39 -1.33
C PHE A 116 10.39 7.76 -1.25
N PHE A 117 9.97 7.10 -2.33
CA PHE A 117 8.74 6.35 -2.41
C PHE A 117 9.00 4.93 -2.88
N PHE A 118 8.77 3.93 -2.02
CA PHE A 118 8.86 2.52 -2.43
C PHE A 118 7.59 2.11 -3.19
N ALA A 119 7.77 1.61 -4.41
CA ALA A 119 6.69 1.16 -5.29
C ALA A 119 6.88 -0.30 -5.70
N PRO A 120 5.82 -1.14 -5.71
CA PRO A 120 5.92 -2.52 -6.15
C PRO A 120 6.42 -2.62 -7.60
N ASP A 121 7.49 -3.38 -7.82
CA ASP A 121 7.98 -3.73 -9.16
C ASP A 121 7.34 -5.05 -9.62
N ASP A 122 6.01 -5.00 -9.74
CA ASP A 122 5.17 -6.13 -10.07
C ASP A 122 5.19 -6.45 -11.58
N LYS A 123 4.90 -7.72 -11.90
CA LYS A 123 4.77 -8.16 -13.29
C LYS A 123 3.34 -7.96 -13.78
N VAL A 124 3.21 -7.40 -14.98
CA VAL A 124 1.94 -7.36 -15.70
C VAL A 124 1.75 -8.68 -16.45
N THR A 125 0.72 -9.46 -16.09
CA THR A 125 0.38 -10.71 -16.78
C THR A 125 -0.43 -10.46 -18.05
N ASP A 126 -0.49 -11.47 -18.93
CA ASP A 126 -1.29 -11.37 -20.16
C ASP A 126 -2.79 -11.29 -19.87
N GLU A 127 -3.26 -11.92 -18.79
CA GLU A 127 -4.66 -11.82 -18.33
C GLU A 127 -5.01 -10.38 -17.93
N MET A 128 -4.09 -9.71 -17.23
CA MET A 128 -4.25 -8.31 -16.86
C MET A 128 -4.29 -7.40 -18.10
N LYS A 129 -3.44 -7.68 -19.09
CA LYS A 129 -3.46 -6.94 -20.38
C LYS A 129 -4.73 -7.20 -21.19
N LYS A 130 -5.31 -8.39 -21.11
CA LYS A 130 -6.60 -8.69 -21.76
C LYS A 130 -7.72 -7.87 -21.12
N ALA A 131 -7.71 -7.71 -19.81
CA ALA A 131 -8.69 -6.90 -19.08
C ALA A 131 -8.47 -5.39 -19.28
N ASP A 132 -7.22 -4.94 -19.30
CA ASP A 132 -6.83 -3.57 -19.55
C ASP A 132 -5.52 -3.52 -20.38
N PRO A 133 -5.61 -3.30 -21.70
CA PRO A 133 -4.42 -3.26 -22.57
C PRO A 133 -3.43 -2.14 -22.23
N THR A 134 -3.86 -1.13 -21.47
CA THR A 134 -3.03 0.01 -21.07
C THR A 134 -2.34 -0.20 -19.73
N ILE A 135 -2.61 -1.32 -19.05
CA ILE A 135 -2.12 -1.58 -17.70
C ILE A 135 -0.60 -1.60 -17.64
N LYS A 136 -0.06 -0.95 -16.61
CA LYS A 136 1.37 -0.88 -16.31
C LYS A 136 1.64 -1.59 -14.99
N SER A 137 2.92 -1.86 -14.72
CA SER A 137 3.32 -2.18 -13.35
C SER A 137 3.14 -0.95 -12.48
N ASN A 138 2.88 -1.15 -11.20
CA ASN A 138 2.79 -0.08 -10.22
C ASN A 138 4.04 0.79 -10.23
N TYR A 139 5.24 0.20 -10.27
CA TYR A 139 6.47 0.98 -10.38
C TYR A 139 6.49 1.92 -11.60
N LYS A 140 6.10 1.44 -12.79
CA LYS A 140 6.07 2.28 -14.00
C LYS A 140 5.05 3.41 -13.88
N GLU A 141 3.85 3.10 -13.39
CA GLU A 141 2.80 4.10 -13.17
C GLU A 141 3.22 5.15 -12.13
N ALA A 142 3.92 4.73 -11.08
CA ALA A 142 4.47 5.63 -10.07
C ALA A 142 5.55 6.57 -10.65
N VAL A 143 6.46 6.04 -11.47
CA VAL A 143 7.49 6.85 -12.15
C VAL A 143 6.87 7.85 -13.13
N GLU A 144 5.85 7.47 -13.88
CA GLU A 144 5.12 8.37 -14.76
C GLU A 144 4.43 9.48 -13.95
N THR A 145 3.70 9.10 -12.90
CA THR A 145 3.04 10.08 -12.03
C THR A 145 4.03 11.06 -11.42
N ALA A 146 5.19 10.58 -10.96
CA ALA A 146 6.24 11.43 -10.39
C ALA A 146 6.77 12.46 -11.41
N LYS A 147 6.88 12.08 -12.68
CA LYS A 147 7.25 13.00 -13.76
C LYS A 147 6.13 14.00 -14.04
N ASP A 148 4.89 13.54 -14.09
CA ASP A 148 3.73 14.38 -14.39
C ASP A 148 3.51 15.48 -13.34
N ILE A 149 3.88 15.23 -12.09
CA ILE A 149 3.82 16.22 -11.00
C ILE A 149 5.14 16.96 -10.76
N ASP A 150 6.18 16.69 -11.55
CA ASP A 150 7.50 17.31 -11.46
C ASP A 150 8.11 17.27 -10.03
N THR A 151 8.04 16.10 -9.38
CA THR A 151 8.58 15.92 -8.02
C THR A 151 10.06 15.54 -8.01
N ASP A 152 10.80 16.06 -7.03
CA ASP A 152 12.16 15.62 -6.68
C ASP A 152 12.18 14.27 -5.92
N MET A 153 11.02 13.74 -5.55
CA MET A 153 10.88 12.47 -4.83
C MET A 153 11.36 11.30 -5.69
N LYS A 154 12.25 10.47 -5.12
CA LYS A 154 12.78 9.29 -5.81
C LYS A 154 11.84 8.10 -5.69
N ILE A 155 11.35 7.61 -6.83
CA ILE A 155 10.57 6.37 -6.89
C ILE A 155 11.52 5.17 -6.95
N ILE A 156 11.40 4.26 -5.98
CA ILE A 156 12.29 3.11 -5.81
C ILE A 156 11.52 1.81 -6.06
N PRO A 157 11.94 0.98 -7.02
CA PRO A 157 11.30 -0.30 -7.29
C PRO A 157 11.63 -1.32 -6.20
N VAL A 158 10.62 -2.05 -5.73
CA VAL A 158 10.80 -3.12 -4.75
C VAL A 158 10.01 -4.36 -5.16
N LYS A 159 10.66 -5.53 -5.17
CA LYS A 159 10.01 -6.84 -5.38
C LYS A 159 9.84 -7.59 -4.09
N THR A 160 10.71 -7.33 -3.13
CA THR A 160 10.76 -8.00 -1.85
C THR A 160 10.97 -7.00 -0.72
N PHE A 161 10.65 -7.43 0.50
CA PHE A 161 10.97 -6.71 1.72
C PHE A 161 12.46 -6.39 1.82
N GLN A 162 13.31 -7.35 1.45
CA GLN A 162 14.76 -7.20 1.52
C GLN A 162 15.28 -6.12 0.55
N ASP A 163 14.62 -5.89 -0.58
CA ASP A 163 14.99 -4.80 -1.50
C ASP A 163 14.86 -3.44 -0.81
N ALA A 164 13.76 -3.23 -0.07
CA ALA A 164 13.52 -2.00 0.67
C ALA A 164 14.53 -1.81 1.82
N VAL A 165 14.78 -2.86 2.62
CA VAL A 165 15.79 -2.83 3.69
C VAL A 165 17.17 -2.52 3.13
N SER A 166 17.59 -3.25 2.09
CA SER A 166 18.91 -3.07 1.46
C SER A 166 19.09 -1.69 0.85
N TYR A 167 18.00 -1.05 0.40
CA TYR A 167 18.03 0.33 -0.06
C TYR A 167 18.28 1.30 1.10
N LEU A 168 17.51 1.16 2.17
CA LEU A 168 17.59 2.01 3.36
C LEU A 168 18.95 1.91 4.06
N GLU A 169 19.52 0.72 4.17
CA GLU A 169 20.84 0.50 4.79
C GLU A 169 21.99 1.18 4.01
N LYS A 170 21.84 1.34 2.69
CA LYS A 170 22.82 2.00 1.83
C LYS A 170 22.69 3.52 1.81
N LEU A 171 21.61 4.07 2.39
CA LEU A 171 21.44 5.51 2.49
C LEU A 171 22.50 6.09 3.43
N GLN A 172 23.10 7.19 2.99
CA GLN A 172 23.93 8.00 3.85
C GLN A 172 23.03 8.81 4.81
N PRO A 173 23.42 9.02 6.07
CA PRO A 173 22.71 9.92 6.98
C PRO A 173 22.44 11.28 6.34
N LYS A 174 21.21 11.77 6.50
CA LYS A 174 20.86 13.13 6.12
C LYS A 174 21.76 14.09 6.93
N LYS A 175 22.53 14.91 6.23
CA LYS A 175 23.37 15.95 6.82
C LYS A 175 22.52 17.06 7.44
#